data_AF-A0A3L7T132-F1
#
_entry.id   AF-A0A3L7T132-F1
#
_cell.length_a   1.000
_cell.length_b   1.000
_cell.length_c   1.000
_cell.angle_alpha   90.00
_cell.angle_beta   90.00
_cell.angle_gamma   90.00
#
_symmetry.space_group_name_H-M   'P 1'
#
loop_
_entity.id
_entity.type
_entity.pdbx_description
1 polymer ?
#
loop_
_entity_poly.entity_id
_entity_poly.type
_entity_poly.pdbx_seq_one_letter_code
_entity_poly.pdbx_strand_id
1 'polypeptide(L)'
;MFRALLDKLKLGLTKTRSLFAGVAGLFRLKGKVDHDFLKELEKKLYLADVGSAATAGLVDRMKQAFLDKEIDKETELFVRDYLAGLLQIEGGRDIKINPDGPTVIMIAGVNGSGKTTSIAKLAGFLSRDGKKVLVAACDTFRAAAIDQLVIWCERLGVDIVKGLPGSDPASVAHAAC
;
A
#
# COMPACT_ATOMS: atom_id res chain seq x y z
N MET A 1 -16.08 14.02 5.45
CA MET A 1 -15.58 12.89 4.63
C MET A 1 -14.11 12.56 4.95
N PHE A 2 -13.18 13.52 4.91
CA PHE A 2 -11.74 13.29 5.15
C PHE A 2 -11.39 12.70 6.54
N ARG A 3 -12.06 13.18 7.61
CA ARG A 3 -11.84 12.68 8.97
C ARG A 3 -12.15 11.19 9.13
N ALA A 4 -13.25 10.72 8.55
CA ALA A 4 -13.63 9.31 8.59
C ALA A 4 -12.64 8.39 7.85
N LEU A 5 -12.01 8.88 6.76
CA LEU A 5 -10.95 8.17 6.06
C LEU A 5 -9.68 8.08 6.92
N LEU A 6 -9.26 9.19 7.51
CA LEU A 6 -8.12 9.22 8.43
C LEU A 6 -8.33 8.32 9.65
N ASP A 7 -9.55 8.28 10.20
CA ASP A 7 -9.87 7.42 11.35
C ASP A 7 -9.82 5.94 10.96
N LYS A 8 -10.31 5.57 9.77
CA LYS A 8 -10.14 4.19 9.24
C LYS A 8 -8.68 3.83 9.03
N LEU A 9 -7.86 4.74 8.48
CA LEU A 9 -6.42 4.51 8.31
C LEU A 9 -5.72 4.34 9.66
N LYS A 10 -5.96 5.24 10.62
CA LYS A 10 -5.41 5.14 11.98
C LYS A 10 -5.80 3.84 12.66
N LEU A 11 -7.07 3.43 12.52
CA LEU A 11 -7.55 2.18 13.08
C LEU A 11 -6.84 0.97 12.46
N GLY A 12 -6.74 0.93 11.12
CA GLY A 12 -6.04 -0.14 10.39
C GLY A 12 -4.55 -0.26 10.75
N LEU A 13 -3.90 0.86 11.07
CA LEU A 13 -2.49 0.93 11.44
C LEU A 13 -2.23 0.75 12.95
N THR A 14 -3.25 0.48 13.77
CA THR A 14 -3.08 0.40 15.24
C THR A 14 -2.02 -0.62 15.66
N LYS A 15 -1.99 -1.81 15.02
CA LYS A 15 -0.99 -2.84 15.29
C LYS A 15 0.43 -2.37 14.93
N THR A 16 0.61 -1.84 13.71
CA THR A 16 1.89 -1.29 13.26
C THR A 16 2.37 -0.15 14.17
N ARG A 17 1.48 0.77 14.56
CA ARG A 17 1.80 1.87 15.48
C ARG A 17 2.31 1.37 16.82
N SER A 18 1.83 0.23 17.32
CA SER A 18 2.32 -0.36 18.57
C SER A 18 3.77 -0.84 18.48
N LEU A 19 4.19 -1.37 17.31
CA LEU A 19 5.59 -1.72 17.04
C LEU A 19 6.48 -0.47 17.04
N PHE A 20 6.01 0.61 16.40
CA PHE A 20 6.70 1.91 16.39
C PHE A 20 6.67 2.65 17.73
N ALA A 21 5.72 2.37 18.64
CA ALA A 21 5.75 2.93 19.99
C ALA A 21 7.00 2.50 20.77
N GLY A 22 7.49 1.28 20.50
CA GLY A 22 8.77 0.81 21.01
C GLY A 22 9.95 1.63 20.48
N VAL A 23 9.90 2.06 19.21
CA VAL A 23 10.89 2.97 18.60
C VAL A 23 10.81 4.35 19.26
N ALA A 24 9.60 4.90 19.41
CA ALA A 24 9.38 6.20 20.05
C ALA A 24 9.89 6.26 21.51
N GLY A 25 9.81 5.13 22.23
CA GLY A 25 10.36 5.00 23.58
C GLY A 25 11.89 5.20 23.66
N LEU A 26 12.64 4.92 22.59
CA LEU A 26 14.09 5.17 22.56
C LEU A 26 14.39 6.66 22.63
N PHE A 27 13.57 7.52 22.03
CA PHE A 27 13.79 8.96 21.99
C PHE A 27 13.35 9.68 23.28
N ARG A 28 12.59 9.01 24.16
CA ARG A 28 12.13 9.58 25.45
C ARG A 28 13.20 9.58 26.53
N LEU A 29 14.17 8.67 26.44
CA LEU A 29 15.38 8.73 27.24
C LEU A 29 16.20 9.88 26.64
N LYS A 30 16.45 10.94 27.43
CA LYS A 30 17.43 11.98 27.08
C LYS A 30 18.81 11.32 26.99
N GLY A 31 19.14 10.78 25.82
CA GLY A 31 20.35 10.04 25.56
C GLY A 31 20.98 10.54 24.27
N LYS A 32 22.31 10.62 24.25
CA LYS A 32 23.07 10.88 23.02
C LYS A 32 22.70 9.81 22.00
N VAL A 33 22.65 10.19 20.72
CA VAL A 33 22.61 9.23 19.61
C VAL A 33 23.99 8.55 19.59
N ASP A 34 24.14 7.49 20.37
CA ASP A 34 25.36 6.68 20.45
C ASP A 34 25.21 5.37 19.67
N HIS A 35 26.27 4.55 19.69
CA HIS A 35 26.29 3.30 18.95
C HIS A 35 25.21 2.31 19.44
N ASP A 36 24.93 2.27 20.74
CA ASP A 36 23.95 1.35 21.31
C ASP A 36 22.53 1.77 20.96
N PHE A 37 22.26 3.07 20.99
CA PHE A 37 21.02 3.65 20.50
C PHE A 37 20.74 3.28 19.04
N LEU A 38 21.73 3.46 18.15
CA LEU A 38 21.59 3.17 16.73
C LEU A 38 21.35 1.68 16.47
N LYS A 39 22.01 0.80 17.23
CA LYS A 39 21.82 -0.65 17.15
C LYS A 39 20.42 -1.08 17.60
N GLU A 40 19.90 -0.49 18.68
CA GLU A 40 18.54 -0.75 19.13
C GLU A 40 17.48 -0.19 18.18
N LEU A 41 17.73 0.97 17.58
CA LEU A 41 16.86 1.50 16.53
C LEU A 41 16.80 0.55 15.33
N GLU A 42 17.95 0.11 14.82
CA GLU A 42 18.05 -0.83 13.70
C GLU A 42 17.22 -2.10 13.94
N LYS A 43 17.42 -2.72 15.11
CA LYS A 43 16.69 -3.92 15.53
C LYS A 43 15.17 -3.70 15.54
N LYS A 44 14.70 -2.56 16.04
CA LYS A 44 13.27 -2.25 16.09
C LYS A 44 12.67 -1.99 14.71
N LEU A 45 13.43 -1.39 13.79
CA LEU A 45 13.00 -1.19 12.40
C LEU A 45 12.87 -2.53 11.65
N TYR A 46 13.77 -3.49 11.91
CA TYR A 46 13.61 -4.85 11.39
C TYR A 46 12.38 -5.57 11.96
N LEU A 47 12.14 -5.46 13.27
CA LEU A 47 10.92 -6.02 13.88
C LEU A 47 9.62 -5.38 13.36
N ALA A 48 9.71 -4.19 12.75
CA ALA A 48 8.60 -3.47 12.15
C ALA A 48 8.51 -3.66 10.61
N ASP A 49 9.26 -4.61 10.05
CA ASP A 49 9.27 -4.94 8.61
C ASP A 49 9.64 -3.77 7.68
N VAL A 50 10.49 -2.83 8.13
CA VAL A 50 10.92 -1.68 7.32
C VAL A 50 11.86 -2.09 6.16
N GLY A 51 12.49 -3.26 6.27
CA GLY A 51 13.40 -3.80 5.26
C GLY A 51 14.85 -3.32 5.40
N SER A 52 15.79 -4.09 4.84
CA SER A 52 17.24 -3.87 5.01
C SER A 52 17.73 -2.55 4.44
N ALA A 53 17.38 -2.24 3.19
CA ALA A 53 17.86 -1.04 2.52
C ALA A 53 17.42 0.26 3.21
N ALA A 54 16.12 0.36 3.56
CA ALA A 54 15.58 1.53 4.24
C ALA A 54 16.15 1.68 5.66
N THR A 55 16.30 0.57 6.38
CA THR A 55 16.86 0.56 7.75
C THR A 55 18.33 0.97 7.75
N ALA A 56 19.17 0.36 6.90
CA ALA A 56 20.58 0.70 6.80
C ALA A 56 20.78 2.17 6.41
N GLY A 57 20.04 2.65 5.40
CA GLY A 57 20.10 4.05 4.98
C GLY A 57 19.72 5.03 6.10
N LEU A 58 18.68 4.71 6.88
CA LEU A 58 18.28 5.55 8.02
C LEU A 58 19.37 5.58 9.10
N VAL A 59 19.92 4.42 9.47
CA VAL A 59 20.96 4.33 10.51
C VAL A 59 22.20 5.12 10.11
N ASP A 60 22.65 5.01 8.86
CA ASP A 60 23.82 5.74 8.38
C ASP A 60 23.55 7.25 8.27
N ARG A 61 22.35 7.64 7.82
CA ARG A 61 21.96 9.06 7.80
C ARG A 61 21.89 9.65 9.20
N MET A 62 21.44 8.88 10.20
CA MET A 62 21.46 9.30 11.60
C MET A 62 22.87 9.42 12.18
N LYS A 63 23.79 8.51 11.84
CA LYS A 63 25.21 8.63 12.23
C LYS A 63 25.81 9.92 11.70
N GLN A 64 25.63 10.22 10.41
CA GLN A 64 26.17 11.43 9.79
C GLN A 64 25.56 12.69 10.41
N ALA A 65 24.24 12.75 10.51
CA ALA A 65 23.54 13.88 11.09
C ALA A 65 23.94 14.14 12.57
N PHE A 66 24.32 13.10 13.32
CA PHE A 66 24.90 13.27 14.64
C PHE A 66 26.32 13.87 14.61
N LEU A 67 27.19 13.39 13.71
CA LEU A 67 28.54 13.95 13.51
C LEU A 67 28.49 15.41 13.07
N ASP A 68 27.54 15.73 12.19
CA ASP A 68 27.29 17.07 11.65
C ASP A 68 26.55 17.98 12.66
N LYS A 69 26.18 17.44 13.83
CA LYS A 69 25.40 18.12 14.88
C LYS A 69 24.04 18.65 14.40
N GLU A 70 23.47 18.02 13.37
CA GLU A 70 22.13 18.27 12.84
C GLU A 70 21.02 17.67 13.72
N ILE A 71 21.34 16.66 14.54
CA ILE A 71 20.37 16.01 15.43
C ILE A 71 20.56 16.47 16.88
N ASP A 72 19.56 17.18 17.40
CA ASP A 72 19.36 17.45 18.82
C ASP A 72 18.10 16.71 19.37
N LYS A 73 17.32 17.32 20.28
CA LYS A 73 16.16 16.72 20.99
C LYS A 73 15.04 16.20 20.08
N GLU A 74 15.14 16.38 18.77
CA GLU A 74 14.11 16.05 17.77
C GLU A 74 14.41 14.80 16.93
N THR A 75 15.18 13.84 17.47
CA THR A 75 15.52 12.58 16.78
C THR A 75 14.29 11.81 16.23
N GLU A 76 13.15 11.84 16.92
CA GLU A 76 11.91 11.21 16.45
C GLU A 76 11.39 11.85 15.15
N LEU A 77 11.44 13.18 15.06
CA LEU A 77 11.02 13.93 13.87
C LEU A 77 11.94 13.61 12.69
N PHE A 78 13.25 13.55 12.93
CA PHE A 78 14.23 13.17 11.92
C PHE A 78 13.92 11.79 11.30
N VAL A 79 13.66 10.79 12.15
CA VAL A 79 13.31 9.43 11.70
C VAL A 79 12.01 9.44 10.91
N ARG A 80 10.98 10.13 11.41
CA ARG A 80 9.69 10.24 10.74
C ARG A 80 9.84 10.87 9.34
N ASP A 81 10.58 11.96 9.25
CA ASP A 81 10.71 12.73 8.03
C ASP A 81 11.56 11.99 6.99
N TYR A 82 12.62 11.28 7.43
CA TYR A 82 13.38 10.38 6.56
C TYR A 82 12.49 9.27 5.98
N LEU A 83 11.74 8.55 6.83
CA LEU A 83 10.84 7.48 6.38
C LEU A 83 9.72 8.01 5.47
N ALA A 84 9.18 9.21 5.76
CA ALA A 84 8.21 9.86 4.90
C ALA A 84 8.80 10.26 3.54
N GLY A 85 10.07 10.66 3.52
CA GLY A 85 10.84 10.95 2.30
C GLY A 85 10.95 9.73 1.39
N LEU A 86 11.18 8.54 1.95
CA LEU A 86 11.22 7.29 1.18
C LEU A 86 9.89 6.93 0.51
N LEU A 87 8.77 7.47 0.99
CA LEU A 87 7.43 7.24 0.45
C LEU A 87 7.00 8.28 -0.59
N GLN A 88 7.89 9.20 -0.95
CA GLN A 88 7.66 10.14 -2.05
C GLN A 88 7.85 9.39 -3.38
N ILE A 89 6.88 9.53 -4.27
CA ILE A 89 6.87 8.87 -5.58
C ILE A 89 6.79 9.96 -6.64
N GLU A 90 7.71 9.94 -7.58
CA GLU A 90 7.68 10.84 -8.74
C GLU A 90 6.51 10.48 -9.67
N GLY A 91 5.81 11.50 -10.18
CA GLY A 91 4.69 11.31 -11.10
C GLY A 91 3.30 11.14 -10.44
N GLY A 92 3.20 11.39 -9.13
CA GLY A 92 1.92 11.42 -8.41
C GLY A 92 1.43 10.06 -7.92
N ARG A 93 0.32 10.07 -7.18
CA ARG A 93 -0.29 8.86 -6.57
C ARG A 93 -1.64 8.49 -7.20
N ASP A 94 -2.07 9.25 -8.19
CA ASP A 94 -3.36 9.07 -8.84
C ASP A 94 -3.30 8.01 -9.93
N ILE A 95 -4.43 7.36 -10.19
CA ILE A 95 -4.57 6.45 -11.32
C ILE A 95 -4.46 7.28 -12.59
N LYS A 96 -3.49 6.94 -13.46
CA LYS A 96 -3.34 7.59 -14.77
C LYS A 96 -4.51 7.18 -15.67
N ILE A 97 -5.35 8.15 -15.99
CA ILE A 97 -6.53 7.95 -16.85
C ILE A 97 -6.16 8.22 -18.30
N ASN A 98 -6.58 7.32 -19.20
CA ASN A 98 -6.53 7.51 -20.64
C ASN A 98 -7.63 8.48 -21.08
N PRO A 99 -7.31 9.65 -21.69
CA PRO A 99 -8.32 10.59 -22.16
C PRO A 99 -9.02 10.16 -23.45
N ASP A 100 -8.37 9.33 -24.26
CA ASP A 100 -8.80 9.00 -25.63
C ASP A 100 -9.56 7.66 -25.72
N GLY A 101 -9.92 7.07 -24.58
CA GLY A 101 -10.59 5.78 -24.56
C GLY A 101 -10.64 5.13 -23.16
N PRO A 102 -10.92 3.81 -23.10
CA PRO A 102 -10.93 3.11 -21.83
C PRO A 102 -9.54 3.12 -21.18
N THR A 103 -9.54 3.21 -19.85
CA THR A 103 -8.33 3.00 -19.03
C THR A 103 -8.31 1.54 -18.60
N VAL A 104 -7.36 0.76 -19.12
CA VAL A 104 -7.24 -0.67 -18.81
C VAL A 104 -6.36 -0.85 -17.57
N ILE A 105 -6.90 -1.47 -16.52
CA ILE A 105 -6.20 -1.73 -15.26
C ILE A 105 -6.09 -3.24 -15.05
N MET A 106 -4.88 -3.78 -15.21
CA MET A 106 -4.60 -5.19 -14.93
C MET A 106 -4.20 -5.38 -13.46
N ILE A 107 -4.90 -6.26 -12.75
CA ILE A 107 -4.60 -6.58 -11.35
C ILE A 107 -3.98 -7.98 -11.28
N ALA A 108 -2.71 -8.04 -10.90
CA ALA A 108 -1.93 -9.26 -10.77
C ALA A 108 -1.47 -9.51 -9.33
N GLY A 109 -1.08 -10.75 -9.02
CA GLY A 109 -0.58 -11.14 -7.70
C GLY A 109 -0.88 -12.60 -7.36
N VAL A 110 -0.31 -13.09 -6.26
CA VAL A 110 -0.48 -14.48 -5.82
C VAL A 110 -1.87 -14.78 -5.25
N ASN A 111 -2.22 -16.06 -5.10
CA ASN A 111 -3.46 -16.47 -4.44
C ASN A 111 -3.49 -16.01 -2.98
N GLY A 112 -4.66 -15.61 -2.48
CA GLY A 112 -4.83 -15.11 -1.10
C GLY A 112 -4.44 -13.64 -0.86
N SER A 113 -3.78 -12.96 -1.81
CA SER A 113 -3.38 -11.54 -1.66
C SER A 113 -4.53 -10.51 -1.71
N GLY A 114 -5.78 -10.96 -1.90
CA GLY A 114 -6.95 -10.09 -1.90
C GLY A 114 -7.34 -9.48 -3.24
N LYS A 115 -6.78 -9.94 -4.37
CA LYS A 115 -7.05 -9.42 -5.74
C LYS A 115 -8.53 -9.18 -6.05
N THR A 116 -9.36 -10.21 -5.92
CA THR A 116 -10.80 -10.15 -6.22
C THR A 116 -11.53 -9.09 -5.39
N THR A 117 -11.20 -8.98 -4.11
CA THR A 117 -11.76 -7.96 -3.22
C THR A 117 -11.25 -6.56 -3.57
N SER A 118 -9.98 -6.43 -3.98
CA SER A 118 -9.41 -5.17 -4.44
C SER A 118 -10.03 -4.70 -5.77
N ILE A 119 -10.29 -5.62 -6.72
CA ILE A 119 -11.02 -5.34 -7.96
C ILE A 119 -12.41 -4.77 -7.63
N ALA A 120 -13.17 -5.42 -6.74
CA ALA A 120 -14.50 -4.95 -6.35
C ALA A 120 -14.46 -3.57 -5.68
N LYS A 121 -13.50 -3.33 -4.78
CA LYS A 121 -13.31 -2.02 -4.13
C LYS A 121 -12.98 -0.92 -5.15
N LEU A 122 -12.11 -1.22 -6.10
CA LEU A 122 -11.72 -0.28 -7.16
C LEU A 122 -12.89 0.02 -8.10
N ALA A 123 -13.59 -1.02 -8.56
CA ALA A 123 -14.78 -0.87 -9.40
C ALA A 123 -15.86 -0.01 -8.72
N GLY A 124 -16.15 -0.27 -7.44
CA GLY A 124 -17.09 0.54 -6.67
C GLY A 124 -16.58 1.96 -6.36
N PHE A 125 -15.28 2.17 -6.26
CA PHE A 125 -14.69 3.51 -6.13
C PHE A 125 -14.88 4.31 -7.43
N LEU A 126 -14.48 3.75 -8.58
CA LEU A 126 -14.57 4.40 -9.88
C LEU A 126 -16.02 4.64 -10.32
N SER A 127 -16.91 3.66 -10.08
CA SER A 127 -18.35 3.80 -10.39
C SER A 127 -18.99 4.93 -9.59
N ARG A 128 -18.68 5.06 -8.29
CA ARG A 128 -19.15 6.20 -7.46
C ARG A 128 -18.57 7.55 -7.89
N ASP A 129 -17.41 7.54 -8.53
CA ASP A 129 -16.80 8.73 -9.14
C ASP A 129 -17.38 9.03 -10.54
N GLY A 130 -18.49 8.38 -10.91
CA GLY A 130 -19.21 8.61 -12.16
C GLY A 130 -18.57 7.96 -13.39
N LYS A 131 -17.56 7.11 -13.22
CA LYS A 131 -16.93 6.40 -14.35
C LYS A 131 -17.80 5.20 -14.76
N LYS A 132 -17.87 4.94 -16.07
CA LYS A 132 -18.38 3.66 -16.58
C LYS A 132 -17.30 2.60 -16.38
N VAL A 133 -17.64 1.52 -15.68
CA VAL A 133 -16.70 0.45 -15.32
C VAL A 133 -17.18 -0.86 -15.94
N LEU A 134 -16.24 -1.61 -16.50
CA LEU A 134 -16.42 -2.99 -16.95
C LEU A 134 -15.35 -3.85 -16.27
N VAL A 135 -15.74 -5.02 -15.74
CA VAL A 135 -14.82 -5.97 -15.12
C VAL A 135 -14.62 -7.19 -16.03
N ALA A 136 -13.37 -7.58 -16.28
CA ALA A 136 -13.04 -8.80 -17.01
C ALA A 136 -12.57 -9.90 -16.04
N ALA A 137 -13.31 -11.01 -15.94
CA ALA A 137 -13.00 -12.12 -15.04
C ALA A 137 -11.91 -13.05 -15.62
N CYS A 138 -10.67 -12.56 -15.64
CA CYS A 138 -9.54 -13.26 -16.26
C CYS A 138 -8.88 -14.34 -15.37
N ASP A 139 -9.26 -14.47 -14.09
CA ASP A 139 -8.83 -15.59 -13.23
C ASP A 139 -9.67 -16.84 -13.56
N THR A 140 -9.44 -17.40 -14.75
CA THR A 140 -10.29 -18.46 -15.33
C THR A 140 -10.02 -19.84 -14.73
N PHE A 141 -8.84 -20.04 -14.12
CA PHE A 141 -8.48 -21.31 -13.49
C PHE A 141 -9.29 -21.57 -12.21
N ARG A 142 -9.66 -20.49 -11.50
CA ARG A 142 -10.38 -20.58 -10.23
C ARG A 142 -11.85 -20.24 -10.46
N ALA A 143 -12.69 -21.26 -10.68
CA ALA A 143 -14.14 -21.08 -10.86
C ALA A 143 -14.78 -20.18 -9.79
N ALA A 144 -14.45 -20.40 -8.51
CA ALA A 144 -14.94 -19.59 -7.40
C ALA A 144 -14.50 -18.10 -7.46
N ALA A 145 -13.39 -17.79 -8.12
CA ALA A 145 -12.96 -16.39 -8.32
C ALA A 145 -13.85 -15.66 -9.34
N ILE A 146 -14.29 -16.37 -10.40
CA ILE A 146 -15.28 -15.86 -11.36
C ILE A 146 -16.60 -15.58 -10.63
N ASP A 147 -17.14 -16.58 -9.90
CA ASP A 147 -18.41 -16.45 -9.18
C ASP A 147 -18.36 -15.31 -8.15
N GLN A 148 -17.24 -15.18 -7.44
CA GLN A 148 -17.05 -14.08 -6.49
C GLN A 148 -17.06 -12.71 -7.18
N LEU A 149 -16.42 -12.56 -8.35
CA LEU A 149 -16.47 -11.31 -9.11
C LEU A 149 -17.88 -11.00 -9.62
N VAL A 150 -18.63 -12.01 -10.08
CA VAL A 150 -20.02 -11.84 -10.52
C VAL A 150 -20.87 -11.25 -9.39
N ILE A 151 -20.83 -11.85 -8.20
CA ILE A 151 -21.58 -11.37 -7.02
C ILE A 151 -21.22 -9.92 -6.68
N TRP A 152 -19.94 -9.55 -6.79
CA TRP A 152 -19.53 -8.16 -6.54
C TRP A 152 -20.03 -7.20 -7.60
N CYS A 153 -19.96 -7.58 -8.88
CA CYS A 153 -20.41 -6.76 -9.99
C CYS A 153 -21.93 -6.51 -9.92
N GLU A 154 -22.71 -7.55 -9.62
CA GLU A 154 -24.16 -7.44 -9.39
C GLU A 154 -24.48 -6.48 -8.22
N ARG A 155 -23.78 -6.61 -7.09
CA ARG A 155 -23.97 -5.73 -5.92
C ARG A 155 -23.61 -4.28 -6.19
N LEU A 156 -22.67 -4.04 -7.09
CA LEU A 156 -22.18 -2.69 -7.43
C LEU A 156 -22.90 -2.09 -8.64
N GLY A 157 -23.71 -2.87 -9.37
CA GLY A 157 -24.31 -2.44 -10.63
C GLY A 157 -23.27 -2.17 -11.72
N VAL A 158 -22.20 -2.97 -11.76
CA VAL A 158 -21.08 -2.84 -12.71
C VAL A 158 -21.13 -4.01 -13.70
N ASP A 159 -20.85 -3.75 -14.97
CA ASP A 159 -20.85 -4.77 -16.01
C ASP A 159 -19.66 -5.74 -15.86
N ILE A 160 -19.85 -6.99 -16.29
CA ILE A 160 -18.81 -8.03 -16.22
C ILE A 160 -18.77 -8.88 -17.50
N VAL A 161 -17.55 -9.10 -18.02
CA VAL A 161 -17.24 -10.11 -19.04
C VAL A 161 -16.57 -11.30 -18.37
N LYS A 162 -17.03 -12.52 -18.68
CA LYS A 162 -16.50 -13.76 -18.13
C LYS A 162 -16.51 -14.89 -19.15
N GLY A 163 -15.51 -15.75 -19.06
CA GLY A 163 -15.50 -17.06 -19.76
C GLY A 163 -16.02 -18.18 -18.87
N LEU A 164 -16.01 -19.40 -19.40
CA LEU A 164 -16.17 -20.62 -18.60
C LEU A 164 -14.90 -20.89 -17.78
N PRO A 165 -14.99 -21.61 -16.65
CA PRO A 165 -13.80 -22.10 -15.95
C PRO A 165 -12.86 -22.84 -16.92
N GLY A 166 -11.57 -22.53 -16.86
CA GLY A 166 -10.56 -23.07 -17.77
C GLY A 166 -10.46 -22.40 -19.15
N SER A 167 -11.27 -21.37 -19.43
CA SER A 167 -11.12 -20.57 -20.67
C SER A 167 -9.78 -19.86 -20.72
N ASP A 168 -9.30 -19.56 -21.92
CA ASP A 168 -8.12 -18.72 -22.10
C ASP A 168 -8.35 -17.29 -21.53
N PRO A 169 -7.54 -16.84 -20.55
CA PRO A 169 -7.66 -15.50 -19.98
C PRO A 169 -7.52 -14.37 -21.00
N ALA A 170 -6.67 -14.54 -22.02
CA ALA A 170 -6.45 -13.51 -23.03
C ALA A 170 -7.71 -13.29 -23.88
N SER A 171 -8.43 -14.35 -24.21
CA SER A 171 -9.72 -14.28 -24.90
C SER A 171 -10.78 -13.54 -24.08
N VAL A 172 -10.84 -13.77 -22.76
CA VAL A 172 -11.75 -13.05 -21.86
C VAL A 172 -11.40 -11.55 -21.79
N ALA A 173 -10.10 -11.23 -21.69
CA ALA A 173 -9.63 -9.85 -21.69
C ALA A 173 -9.93 -9.15 -23.03
N HIS A 174 -9.71 -9.83 -24.16
CA HIS A 174 -9.98 -9.30 -25.49
C HIS A 174 -11.46 -8.99 -25.72
N ALA A 175 -12.36 -9.85 -25.23
CA ALA A 175 -13.80 -9.63 -25.30
C ALA A 175 -14.30 -8.45 -24.43
N ALA A 176 -13.45 -7.92 -23.54
CA ALA A 176 -13.75 -6.77 -22.68
C ALA A 176 -13.16 -5.45 -23.18
N CYS A 177 -12.46 -5.47 -24.33
CA CYS A 177 -11.83 -4.29 -24.95
C CYS A 177 -12.62 -3.77 -26.14
#